data_AF-A0A2E4EWL9-F1
#
_entry.id   AF-A0A2E4EWL9-F1
#
_cell.length_a   1.000
_cell.length_b   1.000
_cell.length_c   1.000
_cell.angle_alpha   90.00
_cell.angle_beta   90.00
_cell.angle_gamma   90.00
#
_symmetry.space_group_name_H-M   'P 1'
#
loop_
_entity.id
_entity.type
_entity.pdbx_description
1 polymer ?
#
loop_
_entity_poly.entity_id
_entity_poly.type
_entity_poly.pdbx_seq_one_letter_code
_entity_poly.pdbx_strand_id
1 'polypeptide(L)'
;MFDDFGRVIPDEILATAHIKSRRYFSFPDIDIDLERSYSRLVRHLAVADPDLSLDVFRQRIDGIKNDLRSDPDMVGVLNGVAIPFFIPKQEDSDIGGSLDSVFLPGVAASYEEAFPDYSFDNHNQGLLAGRLSPAAGSRHSDLLERASSEAVVGILFPCLTEFSVPAAIEVIGTLPECFMLAGAFDTSAALIACPELLFKEESYPPLIWMSGIQDERPGFGYHFEAYGYNLTFNRRAHLDQCAEYWTSSVVVIA
;
A
#
# COMPACT_ATOMS: atom_id res chain seq x y z
N MET A 1 5.72 19.75 -1.33
CA MET A 1 5.79 18.60 -0.39
C MET A 1 6.35 17.34 -1.05
N PHE A 2 6.01 17.09 -2.31
CA PHE A 2 6.56 15.99 -3.10
C PHE A 2 7.63 16.48 -4.10
N ASP A 3 8.56 15.63 -4.49
CA ASP A 3 9.53 15.89 -5.55
C ASP A 3 8.93 15.64 -6.95
N ASP A 4 9.73 15.87 -7.99
CA ASP A 4 9.32 15.71 -9.40
C ASP A 4 8.93 14.26 -9.78
N PHE A 5 9.15 13.30 -8.89
CA PHE A 5 8.87 11.87 -9.08
C PHE A 5 7.77 11.37 -8.12
N GLY A 6 7.08 12.30 -7.45
CA GLY A 6 6.02 12.01 -6.49
C GLY A 6 6.50 11.43 -5.17
N ARG A 7 7.81 11.47 -4.88
CA ARG A 7 8.35 11.08 -3.57
C ARG A 7 8.15 12.20 -2.55
N VAL A 8 7.77 11.86 -1.33
CA VAL A 8 7.74 12.84 -0.23
C VAL A 8 9.15 13.35 0.06
N ILE A 9 9.29 14.66 0.21
CA ILE A 9 10.54 15.28 0.63
C ILE A 9 10.63 15.12 2.17
N PRO A 10 11.66 14.45 2.71
CA PRO A 10 11.85 14.28 4.15
C PRO A 10 12.34 15.59 4.77
N ASP A 11 11.41 16.53 4.94
CA ASP A 11 11.65 17.81 5.60
C ASP A 11 11.11 17.77 7.03
N GLU A 12 11.80 18.44 7.95
CA GLU A 12 11.40 18.60 9.35
C GLU A 12 11.13 17.30 10.16
N ILE A 13 11.68 16.15 9.73
CA ILE A 13 11.61 14.88 10.48
C ILE A 13 12.92 14.57 11.23
N LEU A 14 12.79 13.90 12.37
CA LEU A 14 13.91 13.46 13.22
C LEU A 14 14.35 12.04 12.89
N ALA A 15 13.43 11.16 12.53
CA ALA A 15 13.73 9.78 12.20
C ALA A 15 14.45 9.64 10.85
N THR A 16 15.16 8.52 10.68
CA THR A 16 16.07 8.33 9.55
C THR A 16 15.32 8.22 8.23
N ALA A 17 15.66 9.08 7.27
CA ALA A 17 15.31 8.95 5.87
C ALA A 17 16.44 9.49 4.99
N HIS A 18 16.57 8.99 3.77
CA HIS A 18 17.52 9.57 2.83
C HIS A 18 17.00 10.90 2.29
N ILE A 19 17.77 11.98 2.49
CA ILE A 19 17.37 13.32 2.01
C ILE A 19 17.31 13.37 0.48
N LYS A 20 18.23 12.68 -0.20
CA LYS A 20 18.28 12.58 -1.66
C LYS A 20 18.24 11.11 -2.07
N SER A 21 17.21 10.73 -2.81
CA SER A 21 17.12 9.38 -3.38
C SER A 21 18.03 9.22 -4.58
N ARG A 22 18.73 8.08 -4.64
CA ARG A 22 19.47 7.65 -5.85
C ARG A 22 18.57 6.98 -6.87
N ARG A 23 17.35 6.61 -6.48
CA ARG A 23 16.35 5.90 -7.30
C ARG A 23 16.90 4.62 -7.94
N TYR A 24 17.80 3.94 -7.23
CA TYR A 24 18.39 2.69 -7.69
C TYR A 24 17.35 1.55 -7.69
N PHE A 25 16.51 1.54 -6.66
CA PHE A 25 15.30 0.71 -6.61
C PHE A 25 14.11 1.57 -7.03
N SER A 26 13.42 1.13 -8.05
CA SER A 26 12.25 1.85 -8.58
C SER A 26 11.18 0.88 -9.03
N PHE A 27 9.94 1.33 -8.94
CA PHE A 27 8.81 0.61 -9.51
C PHE A 27 8.93 0.51 -11.03
N PRO A 28 8.34 -0.52 -11.65
CA PRO A 28 8.20 -0.56 -13.10
C PRO A 28 7.30 0.58 -13.58
N ASP A 29 7.42 0.92 -14.87
CA ASP A 29 6.44 1.78 -15.53
C ASP A 29 5.17 0.95 -15.77
N ILE A 30 4.08 1.35 -15.12
CA ILE A 30 2.81 0.60 -15.13
C ILE A 30 1.75 1.43 -15.83
N ASP A 31 1.16 0.87 -16.89
CA ASP A 31 -0.06 1.41 -17.48
C ASP A 31 -1.28 0.92 -16.70
N ILE A 32 -1.89 1.82 -15.93
CA ILE A 32 -2.99 1.47 -15.01
C ILE A 32 -4.32 1.41 -15.78
N ASP A 33 -4.82 0.20 -15.97
CA ASP A 33 -6.15 -0.09 -16.49
C ASP A 33 -7.15 -0.26 -15.33
N LEU A 34 -8.01 0.74 -15.13
CA LEU A 34 -9.03 0.74 -14.06
C LEU A 34 -10.01 -0.43 -14.15
N GLU A 35 -10.35 -0.88 -15.36
CA GLU A 35 -11.28 -1.99 -15.55
C GLU A 35 -10.64 -3.31 -15.14
N ARG A 36 -9.38 -3.50 -15.51
CA ARG A 36 -8.59 -4.65 -15.10
C ARG A 36 -8.38 -4.68 -13.59
N SER A 37 -7.98 -3.55 -13.00
CA SER A 37 -7.81 -3.42 -11.55
C SER A 37 -9.09 -3.74 -10.79
N TYR A 38 -10.22 -3.16 -11.20
CA TYR A 38 -11.53 -3.44 -10.61
C TYR A 38 -11.92 -4.92 -10.73
N SER A 39 -11.74 -5.51 -11.93
CA SER A 39 -12.09 -6.91 -12.19
C SER A 39 -11.29 -7.89 -11.33
N ARG A 40 -9.99 -7.62 -11.13
CA ARG A 40 -9.12 -8.41 -10.23
C ARG A 40 -9.61 -8.31 -8.79
N LEU A 41 -9.88 -7.11 -8.30
CA LEU A 41 -10.37 -6.88 -6.94
C LEU A 41 -11.68 -7.61 -6.67
N VAL A 42 -12.69 -7.46 -7.54
CA VAL A 42 -13.99 -8.15 -7.41
C VAL A 42 -13.80 -9.67 -7.36
N ARG A 43 -12.96 -10.20 -8.27
CA ARG A 43 -12.72 -11.63 -8.37
C ARG A 43 -12.00 -12.19 -7.14
N HIS A 44 -10.91 -11.57 -6.72
CA HIS A 44 -9.99 -12.15 -5.75
C HIS A 44 -10.30 -11.77 -4.31
N LEU A 45 -11.08 -10.71 -4.07
CA LEU A 45 -11.65 -10.42 -2.74
C LEU A 45 -13.02 -11.09 -2.55
N ALA A 46 -13.53 -11.80 -3.57
CA ALA A 46 -14.79 -12.53 -3.56
C ALA A 46 -15.99 -11.68 -3.13
N VAL A 47 -16.00 -10.40 -3.52
CA VAL A 47 -17.02 -9.44 -3.13
C VAL A 47 -17.89 -9.06 -4.31
N ALA A 48 -19.18 -9.32 -4.17
CA ALA A 48 -20.22 -8.67 -4.95
C ALA A 48 -20.83 -7.57 -4.06
N ASP A 49 -20.26 -6.37 -4.13
CA ASP A 49 -20.87 -5.20 -3.52
C ASP A 49 -21.80 -4.58 -4.57
N PRO A 50 -23.13 -4.66 -4.40
CA PRO A 50 -24.08 -4.15 -5.37
C PRO A 50 -23.97 -2.62 -5.55
N ASP A 51 -23.41 -1.91 -4.57
CA ASP A 51 -23.31 -0.46 -4.56
C ASP A 51 -21.97 0.05 -5.13
N LEU A 52 -20.99 -0.84 -5.33
CA LEU A 52 -19.69 -0.51 -5.92
C LEU A 52 -19.56 -1.10 -7.33
N SER A 53 -20.14 -0.44 -8.32
CA SER A 53 -19.93 -0.76 -9.74
C SER A 53 -18.60 -0.22 -10.27
N LEU A 54 -18.19 -0.68 -11.46
CA LEU A 54 -17.01 -0.14 -12.16
C LEU A 54 -17.11 1.38 -12.40
N ASP A 55 -18.30 1.89 -12.72
CA ASP A 55 -18.49 3.33 -12.96
C ASP A 55 -18.38 4.12 -11.65
N VAL A 56 -18.91 3.60 -10.55
CA VAL A 56 -18.75 4.21 -9.21
C VAL A 56 -17.27 4.19 -8.80
N PHE A 57 -16.58 3.08 -9.04
CA PHE A 57 -15.15 2.96 -8.78
C PHE A 57 -14.35 4.01 -9.58
N ARG A 58 -14.57 4.11 -10.89
CA ARG A 58 -13.93 5.14 -11.75
C ARG A 58 -14.22 6.55 -11.25
N GLN A 59 -15.47 6.86 -10.95
CA GLN A 59 -15.87 8.18 -10.46
C GLN A 59 -15.15 8.56 -9.15
N ARG A 60 -15.04 7.63 -8.19
CA ARG A 60 -14.35 7.87 -6.91
C ARG A 60 -12.84 8.06 -7.11
N ILE A 61 -12.20 7.25 -7.96
CA ILE A 61 -10.78 7.40 -8.31
C ILE A 61 -10.51 8.75 -9.00
N ASP A 62 -11.37 9.16 -9.94
CA ASP A 62 -11.25 10.45 -10.62
C ASP A 62 -11.48 11.62 -9.66
N GLY A 63 -12.41 11.48 -8.71
CA GLY A 63 -12.63 12.42 -7.62
C GLY A 63 -11.34 12.68 -6.83
N ILE A 64 -10.72 11.62 -6.30
CA ILE A 64 -9.44 11.70 -5.57
C ILE A 64 -8.38 12.40 -6.42
N LYS A 65 -8.22 12.01 -7.69
CA LYS A 65 -7.22 12.62 -8.58
C LYS A 65 -7.50 14.10 -8.83
N ASN A 66 -8.75 14.50 -8.95
CA ASN A 66 -9.13 15.90 -9.17
C ASN A 66 -8.87 16.75 -7.94
N ASP A 67 -9.20 16.23 -6.75
CA ASP A 67 -8.92 16.91 -5.48
C ASP A 67 -7.41 17.12 -5.30
N LEU A 68 -6.61 16.06 -5.52
CA LEU A 68 -5.15 16.13 -5.48
C LEU A 68 -4.56 17.11 -6.52
N ARG A 69 -5.12 17.18 -7.73
CA ARG A 69 -4.69 18.15 -8.75
C ARG A 69 -5.04 19.59 -8.40
N SER A 70 -6.12 19.80 -7.66
CA SER A 70 -6.60 21.12 -7.29
C SER A 70 -5.78 21.78 -6.18
N ASP A 71 -5.02 20.98 -5.43
CA ASP A 71 -4.17 21.43 -4.34
C ASP A 71 -2.67 21.46 -4.76
N PRO A 72 -2.03 22.65 -4.79
CA PRO A 72 -0.62 22.79 -5.14
C PRO A 72 0.36 22.00 -4.24
N ASP A 73 -0.01 21.75 -2.98
CA ASP A 73 0.84 21.01 -2.04
C ASP A 73 0.75 19.50 -2.27
N MET A 74 -0.37 19.02 -2.84
CA MET A 74 -0.66 17.59 -3.04
C MET A 74 -0.39 17.11 -4.46
N VAL A 75 -0.53 17.96 -5.48
CA VAL A 75 -0.47 17.56 -6.90
C VAL A 75 0.79 16.79 -7.26
N GLY A 76 1.91 17.09 -6.59
CA GLY A 76 3.18 16.43 -6.83
C GLY A 76 3.15 14.91 -6.61
N VAL A 77 2.29 14.39 -5.73
CA VAL A 77 2.17 12.93 -5.49
C VAL A 77 1.77 12.18 -6.76
N LEU A 78 1.03 12.84 -7.67
CA LEU A 78 0.55 12.27 -8.93
C LEU A 78 1.66 12.13 -9.98
N ASN A 79 2.86 12.64 -9.72
CA ASN A 79 4.04 12.41 -10.56
C ASN A 79 4.65 11.02 -10.33
N GLY A 80 4.24 10.32 -9.25
CA GLY A 80 4.70 8.98 -8.91
C GLY A 80 3.70 7.90 -9.30
N VAL A 81 3.96 6.68 -8.80
CA VAL A 81 3.05 5.55 -8.95
C VAL A 81 1.76 5.78 -8.17
N ALA A 82 0.62 5.46 -8.79
CA ALA A 82 -0.71 5.66 -8.22
C ALA A 82 -1.59 4.43 -8.49
N ILE A 83 -1.69 3.53 -7.50
CA ILE A 83 -2.40 2.26 -7.65
C ILE A 83 -3.82 2.35 -7.10
N PRO A 84 -4.85 2.30 -7.95
CA PRO A 84 -6.24 2.36 -7.53
C PRO A 84 -6.65 1.04 -6.89
N PHE A 85 -7.40 1.10 -5.80
CA PHE A 85 -7.88 -0.08 -5.09
C PHE A 85 -9.26 0.16 -4.48
N PHE A 86 -9.93 -0.93 -4.11
CA PHE A 86 -11.02 -0.86 -3.15
C PHE A 86 -10.86 -1.93 -2.08
N ILE A 87 -11.35 -1.62 -0.89
CA ILE A 87 -11.49 -2.53 0.24
C ILE A 87 -12.98 -2.76 0.43
N PRO A 88 -13.47 -3.99 0.30
CA PRO A 88 -14.84 -4.33 0.67
C PRO A 88 -15.13 -3.97 2.12
N LYS A 89 -16.39 -3.75 2.48
CA LYS A 89 -16.79 -3.58 3.87
C LYS A 89 -16.24 -4.72 4.74
N GLN A 90 -15.61 -4.37 5.85
CA GLN A 90 -14.94 -5.27 6.79
C GLN A 90 -15.67 -5.26 8.15
N GLU A 91 -16.68 -6.12 8.31
CA GLU A 91 -17.45 -6.19 9.58
C GLU A 91 -16.58 -6.74 10.72
N ASP A 92 -16.44 -5.97 11.82
CA ASP A 92 -15.69 -6.33 13.04
C ASP A 92 -14.33 -6.98 12.77
N SER A 93 -13.54 -6.40 11.86
CA SER A 93 -12.35 -7.05 11.35
C SER A 93 -11.14 -6.95 12.28
N ASP A 94 -10.73 -8.11 12.78
CA ASP A 94 -9.36 -8.34 13.17
C ASP A 94 -8.45 -8.24 11.94
N ILE A 95 -7.60 -7.20 11.89
CA ILE A 95 -6.72 -6.91 10.76
C ILE A 95 -5.92 -8.14 10.34
N GLY A 96 -5.36 -8.86 11.32
CA GLY A 96 -4.57 -10.05 11.05
C GLY A 96 -5.40 -11.22 10.54
N GLY A 97 -6.59 -11.42 11.11
CA GLY A 97 -7.53 -12.45 10.67
C GLY A 97 -7.99 -12.23 9.23
N SER A 98 -8.38 -11.00 8.87
CA SER A 98 -8.73 -10.64 7.49
C SER A 98 -7.54 -10.76 6.53
N LEU A 99 -6.34 -10.37 6.99
CA LEU A 99 -5.13 -10.49 6.18
C LEU A 99 -4.83 -11.96 5.83
N ASP A 100 -4.88 -12.86 6.81
CA ASP A 100 -4.65 -14.30 6.62
C ASP A 100 -5.72 -14.97 5.75
N SER A 101 -6.99 -14.62 5.93
CA SER A 101 -8.12 -15.35 5.36
C SER A 101 -8.63 -14.82 4.02
N VAL A 102 -8.40 -13.54 3.72
CA VAL A 102 -8.95 -12.87 2.53
C VAL A 102 -7.84 -12.23 1.70
N PHE A 103 -7.06 -11.34 2.28
CA PHE A 103 -6.16 -10.48 1.50
C PHE A 103 -4.92 -11.21 0.99
N LEU A 104 -4.19 -11.96 1.82
CA LEU A 104 -3.02 -12.72 1.35
C LEU A 104 -3.40 -13.80 0.32
N PRO A 105 -4.49 -14.58 0.50
CA PRO A 105 -4.97 -15.47 -0.55
C PRO A 105 -5.36 -14.73 -1.83
N GLY A 106 -5.98 -13.55 -1.72
CA GLY A 106 -6.31 -12.71 -2.87
C GLY A 106 -5.08 -12.22 -3.63
N VAL A 107 -4.05 -11.75 -2.90
CA VAL A 107 -2.76 -11.35 -3.47
C VAL A 107 -2.11 -12.53 -4.20
N ALA A 108 -2.07 -13.70 -3.56
CA ALA A 108 -1.52 -14.92 -4.15
C ALA A 108 -2.22 -15.26 -5.47
N ALA A 109 -3.55 -15.36 -5.44
CA ALA A 109 -4.35 -15.72 -6.60
C ALA A 109 -4.19 -14.71 -7.75
N SER A 110 -4.20 -13.41 -7.44
CA SER A 110 -4.03 -12.37 -8.47
C SER A 110 -2.62 -12.38 -9.07
N TYR A 111 -1.60 -12.64 -8.25
CA TYR A 111 -0.21 -12.66 -8.70
C TYR A 111 0.06 -13.87 -9.59
N GLU A 112 -0.32 -15.07 -9.14
CA GLU A 112 -0.12 -16.33 -9.88
C GLU A 112 -0.98 -16.39 -11.15
N GLU A 113 -2.14 -15.71 -11.19
CA GLU A 113 -2.91 -15.55 -12.43
C GLU A 113 -2.18 -14.65 -13.43
N ALA A 114 -1.60 -13.53 -12.97
CA ALA A 114 -0.85 -12.62 -13.83
C ALA A 114 0.50 -13.20 -14.29
N PHE A 115 1.09 -14.07 -13.46
CA PHE A 115 2.43 -14.62 -13.65
C PHE A 115 2.47 -16.14 -13.41
N PRO A 116 1.95 -16.97 -14.33
CA PRO A 116 1.79 -18.41 -14.12
C PRO A 116 3.07 -19.22 -13.89
N ASP A 117 4.23 -18.65 -14.26
CA ASP A 117 5.55 -19.26 -14.10
C ASP A 117 6.20 -18.91 -12.73
N TYR A 118 5.57 -18.05 -11.94
CA TYR A 118 6.08 -17.54 -10.66
C TYR A 118 5.07 -17.74 -9.55
N SER A 119 5.53 -17.67 -8.29
CA SER A 119 4.72 -17.96 -7.11
C SER A 119 4.57 -16.78 -6.17
N PHE A 120 3.52 -16.83 -5.36
CA PHE A 120 3.44 -16.05 -4.13
C PHE A 120 3.83 -16.91 -2.92
N ASP A 121 4.83 -16.45 -2.16
CA ASP A 121 5.33 -17.15 -0.98
C ASP A 121 5.06 -16.36 0.31
N ASN A 122 4.20 -16.90 1.18
CA ASN A 122 4.01 -16.38 2.54
C ASN A 122 5.04 -16.99 3.51
N HIS A 123 6.05 -16.22 3.89
CA HIS A 123 7.09 -16.66 4.82
C HIS A 123 6.71 -16.49 6.30
N ASN A 124 5.59 -15.85 6.61
CA ASN A 124 5.10 -15.71 7.97
C ASN A 124 4.47 -17.04 8.45
N GLN A 125 5.16 -17.73 9.36
CA GLN A 125 4.81 -19.09 9.82
C GLN A 125 3.71 -19.16 10.90
N GLY A 126 3.13 -18.02 11.32
CA GLY A 126 2.14 -17.98 12.40
C GLY A 126 0.93 -17.16 12.05
N LEU A 127 -0.22 -17.45 12.67
CA LEU A 127 -1.44 -16.67 12.48
C LEU A 127 -1.22 -15.20 12.87
N LEU A 128 -1.72 -14.29 12.04
CA LEU A 128 -1.70 -12.85 12.27
C LEU A 128 -2.87 -12.40 13.13
N ALA A 129 -3.91 -13.23 13.24
CA ALA A 129 -5.11 -12.94 13.99
C ALA A 129 -4.81 -12.42 15.42
N GLY A 130 -5.34 -11.24 15.73
CA GLY A 130 -5.18 -10.54 17.01
C GLY A 130 -3.80 -9.94 17.27
N ARG A 131 -2.87 -9.96 16.30
CA ARG A 131 -1.48 -9.49 16.47
C ARG A 131 -1.17 -8.14 15.83
N LEU A 132 -2.10 -7.63 15.04
CA LEU A 132 -1.93 -6.39 14.27
C LEU A 132 -2.87 -5.32 14.81
N SER A 133 -2.36 -4.08 14.88
CA SER A 133 -3.14 -2.90 15.23
C SER A 133 -2.70 -1.72 14.37
N PRO A 134 -3.50 -0.65 14.23
CA PRO A 134 -3.02 0.58 13.58
C PRO A 134 -1.80 1.13 14.32
N ALA A 135 -0.78 1.54 13.57
CA ALA A 135 0.36 2.23 14.14
C ALA A 135 -0.06 3.62 14.64
N ALA A 136 0.38 4.02 15.84
CA ALA A 136 0.07 5.34 16.37
C ALA A 136 0.65 6.44 15.46
N GLY A 137 -0.16 7.45 15.13
CA GLY A 137 0.24 8.55 14.23
C GLY A 137 0.11 8.23 12.74
N SER A 138 -0.26 7.01 12.36
CA SER A 138 -0.38 6.61 10.95
C SER A 138 -1.65 7.09 10.26
N ARG A 139 -2.66 7.50 11.04
CA ARG A 139 -4.05 7.76 10.60
C ARG A 139 -4.75 6.55 9.96
N HIS A 140 -4.15 5.35 10.02
CA HIS A 140 -4.72 4.15 9.40
C HIS A 140 -6.02 3.67 10.09
N SER A 141 -6.26 4.09 11.34
CA SER A 141 -7.53 3.90 12.04
C SER A 141 -8.72 4.42 11.24
N ASP A 142 -8.54 5.53 10.52
CA ASP A 142 -9.62 6.25 9.86
C ASP A 142 -10.10 5.45 8.63
N LEU A 143 -9.15 4.83 7.91
CA LEU A 143 -9.45 3.88 6.85
C LEU A 143 -10.21 2.66 7.38
N LEU A 144 -9.80 2.12 8.53
CA LEU A 144 -10.44 0.92 9.11
C LEU A 144 -11.85 1.23 9.63
N GLU A 145 -12.05 2.40 10.23
CA GLU A 145 -13.38 2.87 10.66
C GLU A 145 -14.31 2.99 9.45
N ARG A 146 -13.83 3.61 8.36
CA ARG A 146 -14.59 3.70 7.11
C ARG A 146 -14.93 2.31 6.56
N ALA A 147 -13.93 1.43 6.45
CA ALA A 147 -14.07 0.07 5.97
C ALA A 147 -15.03 -0.77 6.83
N SER A 148 -15.19 -0.48 8.12
CA SER A 148 -16.17 -1.17 8.97
C SER A 148 -17.62 -0.89 8.58
N SER A 149 -17.87 0.26 7.94
CA SER A 149 -19.21 0.74 7.59
C SER A 149 -19.57 0.51 6.12
N GLU A 150 -18.61 0.62 5.22
CA GLU A 150 -18.83 0.57 3.77
C GLU A 150 -17.57 0.12 2.99
N ALA A 151 -17.72 -0.12 1.69
CA ALA A 151 -16.57 -0.31 0.82
C ALA A 151 -15.81 1.01 0.62
N VAL A 152 -14.49 0.94 0.81
CA VAL A 152 -13.56 2.07 0.68
C VAL A 152 -12.92 2.02 -0.70
N VAL A 153 -12.95 3.12 -1.44
CA VAL A 153 -12.19 3.27 -2.69
C VAL A 153 -11.05 4.23 -2.45
N GLY A 154 -9.86 3.90 -2.92
CA GLY A 154 -8.67 4.72 -2.71
C GLY A 154 -7.59 4.56 -3.75
N ILE A 155 -6.55 5.36 -3.60
CA ILE A 155 -5.31 5.28 -4.39
C ILE A 155 -4.15 5.13 -3.42
N LEU A 156 -3.31 4.13 -3.66
CA LEU A 156 -2.06 3.90 -2.95
C LEU A 156 -0.90 4.52 -3.72
N PHE A 157 -0.10 5.31 -3.01
CA PHE A 157 1.08 6.00 -3.53
C PHE A 157 2.32 5.51 -2.77
N PRO A 158 3.20 4.70 -3.37
CA PRO A 158 4.44 4.28 -2.74
C PRO A 158 5.49 5.40 -2.81
N CYS A 159 5.22 6.50 -2.11
CA CYS A 159 5.95 7.76 -2.18
C CYS A 159 6.93 7.98 -1.03
N LEU A 160 7.02 7.06 -0.07
CA LEU A 160 7.92 7.15 1.09
C LEU A 160 9.14 6.25 0.88
N THR A 161 9.79 6.40 -0.28
CA THR A 161 10.98 5.63 -0.63
C THR A 161 12.17 6.10 0.21
N GLU A 162 12.91 5.13 0.75
CA GLU A 162 14.11 5.35 1.57
C GLU A 162 13.83 6.03 2.92
N PHE A 163 12.60 5.88 3.43
CA PHE A 163 12.20 6.24 4.79
C PHE A 163 12.34 5.00 5.70
N SER A 164 12.82 5.21 6.93
CA SER A 164 12.61 4.22 8.00
C SER A 164 11.12 4.14 8.36
N VAL A 165 10.68 3.04 8.98
CA VAL A 165 9.28 2.92 9.46
C VAL A 165 8.92 4.07 10.42
N PRO A 166 9.75 4.44 11.41
CA PRO A 166 9.47 5.61 12.25
C PRO A 166 9.39 6.92 11.46
N ALA A 167 10.24 7.13 10.44
CA ALA A 167 10.18 8.32 9.59
C ALA A 167 8.92 8.37 8.73
N ALA A 168 8.46 7.21 8.24
CA ALA A 168 7.22 7.09 7.50
C ALA A 168 6.01 7.45 8.36
N ILE A 169 6.02 7.11 9.66
CA ILE A 169 4.99 7.51 10.61
C ILE A 169 5.08 9.00 10.94
N GLU A 170 6.29 9.49 11.22
CA GLU A 170 6.52 10.89 11.60
C GLU A 170 6.07 11.86 10.51
N VAL A 171 6.38 11.57 9.25
CA VAL A 171 6.03 12.44 8.13
C VAL A 171 4.52 12.53 7.89
N ILE A 172 3.71 11.56 8.32
CA ILE A 172 2.24 11.69 8.24
C ILE A 172 1.76 12.92 9.01
N GLY A 173 2.41 13.26 10.13
CA GLY A 173 2.09 14.45 10.91
C GLY A 173 2.31 15.76 10.16
N THR A 174 3.14 15.76 9.11
CA THR A 174 3.40 16.94 8.27
C THR A 174 2.59 16.95 6.97
N LEU A 175 2.07 15.80 6.54
CA LEU A 175 1.20 15.69 5.36
C LEU A 175 -0.24 16.17 5.65
N PRO A 176 -0.95 16.70 4.63
CA PRO A 176 -2.38 17.02 4.73
C PRO A 176 -3.21 15.86 5.26
N GLU A 177 -4.32 16.17 5.94
CA GLU A 177 -5.13 15.18 6.68
C GLU A 177 -5.65 14.02 5.83
N CYS A 178 -5.84 14.23 4.52
CA CYS A 178 -6.32 13.18 3.60
C CYS A 178 -5.32 12.03 3.37
N PHE A 179 -4.04 12.23 3.70
CA PHE A 179 -3.01 11.20 3.58
C PHE A 179 -2.95 10.36 4.85
N MET A 180 -3.11 9.05 4.67
CA MET A 180 -2.94 8.03 5.69
C MET A 180 -1.79 7.10 5.29
N LEU A 181 -1.07 6.55 6.25
CA LEU A 181 -0.03 5.56 5.97
C LEU A 181 -0.67 4.22 5.60
N ALA A 182 -0.16 3.58 4.55
CA ALA A 182 -0.70 2.33 4.05
C ALA A 182 -0.40 1.17 5.02
N GLY A 183 -1.41 0.34 5.25
CA GLY A 183 -1.37 -0.81 6.17
C GLY A 183 -1.64 -2.13 5.46
N ALA A 184 -2.36 -3.03 6.12
CA ALA A 184 -2.61 -4.39 5.62
C ALA A 184 -3.55 -4.41 4.40
N PHE A 185 -4.74 -3.82 4.54
CA PHE A 185 -5.85 -4.02 3.61
C PHE A 185 -5.63 -3.29 2.29
N ASP A 186 -5.26 -2.02 2.35
CA ASP A 186 -4.98 -1.16 1.21
C ASP A 186 -3.76 -1.59 0.42
N THR A 187 -2.65 -1.94 1.08
CA THR A 187 -1.45 -2.46 0.40
C THR A 187 -1.76 -3.77 -0.32
N SER A 188 -2.49 -4.68 0.32
CA SER A 188 -2.86 -5.96 -0.29
C SER A 188 -3.86 -5.76 -1.43
N ALA A 189 -4.87 -4.90 -1.26
CA ALA A 189 -5.82 -4.57 -2.32
C ALA A 189 -5.12 -3.93 -3.52
N ALA A 190 -4.16 -3.04 -3.31
CA ALA A 190 -3.36 -2.46 -4.39
C ALA A 190 -2.56 -3.53 -5.16
N LEU A 191 -1.98 -4.51 -4.47
CA LEU A 191 -1.27 -5.62 -5.11
C LEU A 191 -2.19 -6.61 -5.82
N ILE A 192 -3.44 -6.76 -5.37
CA ILE A 192 -4.47 -7.50 -6.11
C ILE A 192 -4.87 -6.71 -7.38
N ALA A 193 -5.04 -5.40 -7.26
CA ALA A 193 -5.40 -4.55 -8.39
C ALA A 193 -4.29 -4.50 -9.46
N CYS A 194 -3.03 -4.54 -9.01
CA CYS A 194 -1.83 -4.44 -9.82
C CYS A 194 -0.72 -5.39 -9.31
N PRO A 195 -0.80 -6.69 -9.61
CA PRO A 195 0.25 -7.67 -9.28
C PRO A 195 1.60 -7.31 -9.90
N GLU A 196 1.60 -6.51 -10.96
CA GLU A 196 2.80 -6.04 -11.65
C GLU A 196 3.62 -5.03 -10.83
N LEU A 197 3.09 -4.47 -9.74
CA LEU A 197 3.74 -3.40 -8.96
C LEU A 197 5.16 -3.75 -8.50
N LEU A 198 5.39 -5.00 -8.11
CA LEU A 198 6.69 -5.50 -7.66
C LEU A 198 7.31 -6.48 -8.66
N PHE A 199 6.84 -6.50 -9.91
CA PHE A 199 7.39 -7.35 -10.95
C PHE A 199 8.30 -6.54 -11.87
N LYS A 200 9.58 -6.91 -11.94
CA LYS A 200 10.56 -6.19 -12.77
C LYS A 200 11.63 -7.14 -13.29
N GLU A 201 11.80 -7.19 -14.61
CA GLU A 201 12.71 -8.12 -15.28
C GLU A 201 14.17 -7.63 -15.27
N GLU A 202 14.39 -6.33 -15.49
CA GLU A 202 15.73 -5.78 -15.76
C GLU A 202 16.41 -5.17 -14.52
N SER A 203 15.69 -4.97 -13.42
CA SER A 203 16.22 -4.38 -12.19
C SER A 203 15.35 -4.74 -10.98
N TYR A 204 15.69 -4.22 -9.80
CA TYR A 204 15.01 -4.56 -8.56
C TYR A 204 13.97 -3.49 -8.18
N PRO A 205 12.71 -3.88 -7.94
CA PRO A 205 11.75 -3.01 -7.29
C PRO A 205 12.11 -2.85 -5.80
N PRO A 206 11.64 -1.80 -5.12
CA PRO A 206 11.75 -1.73 -3.67
C PRO A 206 10.81 -2.76 -3.00
N LEU A 207 11.03 -3.06 -1.73
CA LEU A 207 10.01 -3.66 -0.88
C LEU A 207 9.04 -2.61 -0.37
N ILE A 208 7.80 -3.02 -0.09
CA ILE A 208 6.75 -2.16 0.46
C ILE A 208 6.43 -2.59 1.88
N TRP A 209 6.75 -1.73 2.85
CA TRP A 209 6.33 -1.87 4.24
C TRP A 209 4.85 -1.53 4.41
N MET A 210 4.15 -2.30 5.25
CA MET A 210 2.83 -1.99 5.77
C MET A 210 2.94 -1.10 7.02
N SER A 211 3.56 0.07 6.88
CA SER A 211 3.91 0.92 8.04
C SER A 211 2.70 1.53 8.76
N GLY A 212 1.51 1.50 8.15
CA GLY A 212 0.25 1.94 8.75
C GLY A 212 -0.26 1.05 9.88
N ILE A 213 0.27 -0.17 9.98
CA ILE A 213 0.00 -1.12 11.05
C ILE A 213 1.27 -1.40 11.86
N GLN A 214 1.09 -1.91 13.07
CA GLN A 214 2.17 -2.35 13.94
C GLN A 214 1.91 -3.77 14.45
N ASP A 215 3.00 -4.48 14.65
CA ASP A 215 3.04 -5.80 15.26
C ASP A 215 3.01 -5.69 16.81
N GLU A 216 2.54 -6.73 17.49
CA GLU A 216 2.59 -6.83 18.96
C GLU A 216 4.02 -6.68 19.54
N ARG A 217 5.04 -7.03 18.75
CA ARG A 217 6.46 -6.88 19.09
C ARG A 217 7.01 -5.60 18.45
N PRO A 218 7.42 -4.61 19.26
CA PRO A 218 8.07 -3.39 18.76
C PRO A 218 9.32 -3.70 17.92
N GLY A 219 9.54 -2.89 16.88
CA GLY A 219 10.71 -3.01 16.01
C GLY A 219 10.59 -4.01 14.87
N PHE A 220 9.44 -4.69 14.74
CA PHE A 220 9.12 -5.62 13.66
C PHE A 220 7.99 -5.06 12.80
N GLY A 221 8.06 -5.32 11.50
CA GLY A 221 7.02 -4.93 10.55
C GLY A 221 6.82 -6.00 9.48
N TYR A 222 5.72 -5.85 8.75
CA TYR A 222 5.34 -6.69 7.63
C TYR A 222 5.54 -5.96 6.31
N HIS A 223 5.90 -6.70 5.28
CA HIS A 223 6.16 -6.13 3.96
C HIS A 223 5.90 -7.15 2.86
N PHE A 224 5.72 -6.61 1.66
CA PHE A 224 5.85 -7.37 0.42
C PHE A 224 7.18 -7.05 -0.25
N GLU A 225 7.87 -8.06 -0.76
CA GLU A 225 9.09 -7.89 -1.55
C GLU A 225 9.16 -8.89 -2.69
N ALA A 226 9.79 -8.49 -3.79
CA ALA A 226 10.14 -9.40 -4.87
C ALA A 226 11.36 -10.24 -4.45
N TYR A 227 11.28 -11.55 -4.63
CA TYR A 227 12.40 -12.46 -4.49
C TYR A 227 12.68 -13.13 -5.83
N GLY A 228 13.56 -12.53 -6.62
CA GLY A 228 13.62 -12.80 -8.06
C GLY A 228 12.32 -12.31 -8.72
N TYR A 229 11.61 -13.22 -9.37
CA TYR A 229 10.31 -12.96 -9.99
C TYR A 229 9.12 -13.50 -9.19
N ASN A 230 9.37 -14.03 -7.98
CA ASN A 230 8.31 -14.38 -7.05
C ASN A 230 7.95 -13.16 -6.18
N LEU A 231 6.70 -13.13 -5.72
CA LEU A 231 6.26 -12.17 -4.71
C LEU A 231 6.26 -12.84 -3.34
N THR A 232 6.78 -12.16 -2.34
CA THR A 232 6.82 -12.70 -0.98
C THR A 232 6.12 -11.77 0.00
N PHE A 233 5.45 -12.37 0.99
CA PHE A 233 5.00 -11.68 2.20
C PHE A 233 5.85 -12.13 3.37
N ASN A 234 6.44 -11.18 4.09
CA ASN A 234 7.39 -11.50 5.15
C ASN A 234 7.36 -10.48 6.30
N ARG A 235 7.95 -10.88 7.42
CA ARG A 235 8.11 -10.09 8.64
C ARG A 235 9.57 -10.00 9.02
N ARG A 236 10.08 -8.80 9.29
CA ARG A 236 11.47 -8.62 9.72
C ARG A 236 11.61 -7.44 10.68
N ALA A 237 12.73 -7.43 11.41
CA ALA A 237 13.10 -6.27 12.21
C ALA A 237 13.51 -5.11 11.28
N HIS A 238 12.99 -3.90 11.52
CA HIS A 238 13.39 -2.70 10.80
C HIS A 238 14.52 -1.93 11.50
N LEU A 239 14.72 -2.14 12.82
CA LEU A 239 15.83 -1.57 13.61
C LEU A 239 15.97 -0.04 13.51
N ASP A 240 14.85 0.64 13.25
CA ASP A 240 14.75 2.09 12.99
C ASP A 240 15.74 2.61 11.92
N GLN A 241 16.19 1.71 11.04
CA GLN A 241 17.05 2.05 9.92
C GLN A 241 16.21 2.42 8.70
N CYS A 242 16.83 3.11 7.74
CA CYS A 242 16.34 3.19 6.38
C CYS A 242 17.26 2.39 5.45
N ALA A 243 16.73 1.96 4.32
CA ALA A 243 17.51 1.35 3.25
C ALA A 243 17.00 1.81 1.90
N GLU A 244 17.85 1.76 0.88
CA GLU A 244 17.51 2.28 -0.46
C GLU A 244 16.40 1.52 -1.17
N TYR A 245 16.21 0.25 -0.80
CA TYR A 245 15.17 -0.61 -1.35
C TYR A 245 13.92 -0.64 -0.47
N TRP A 246 13.85 0.15 0.61
CA TRP A 246 12.64 0.20 1.44
C TRP A 246 11.74 1.32 0.97
N THR A 247 10.45 1.04 0.88
CA THR A 247 9.44 2.09 0.78
C THR A 247 8.31 1.82 1.76
N SER A 248 7.68 2.90 2.20
CA SER A 248 6.28 2.84 2.67
C SER A 248 5.39 3.52 1.63
N SER A 249 4.09 3.39 1.80
CA SER A 249 3.11 4.04 0.94
C SER A 249 2.15 4.88 1.76
N VAL A 250 1.57 5.90 1.14
CA VAL A 250 0.41 6.60 1.68
C VAL A 250 -0.81 6.24 0.84
N VAL A 251 -2.00 6.43 1.41
CA VAL A 251 -3.27 6.27 0.72
C VAL A 251 -4.13 7.51 0.87
N VAL A 252 -4.94 7.75 -0.15
CA VAL A 252 -6.03 8.73 -0.15
C VAL A 252 -7.30 7.98 -0.56
N ILE A 253 -8.39 8.21 0.17
CA ILE A 253 -9.69 7.54 -0.05
C ILE A 253 -10.76 8.57 -0.43
N ALA A 254 -11.80 8.11 -1.12
CA ALA A 254 -12.93 8.92 -1.58
C ALA A 254 -14.05 9.09 -0.53
#